data_AF-A0A840RUW0-F1
#
_entry.id   AF-A0A840RUW0-F1
#
_cell.length_a   1.000
_cell.length_b   1.000
_cell.length_c   1.000
_cell.angle_alpha   90.00
_cell.angle_beta   90.00
_cell.angle_gamma   90.00
#
_symmetry.space_group_name_H-M   'P 1'
#
loop_
_entity.id
_entity.type
_entity.pdbx_description
1 polymer ?
#
loop_
_entity_poly.entity_id
_entity_poly.type
_entity_poly.pdbx_seq_one_letter_code
_entity_poly.pdbx_strand_id
1 'polypeptide(L)'
;MMYTNLGPKKKESGIGTTKQTPLVALTPKINPHFRNISRAPYEIGFLLKGINDSVSSYAPITDDEALQAEAIAKHAENELDVISRGLEAIGEMVSIAACSLNTTLEGGTVSAIGEIIRHLTVECQLMRDIGDLMTDAVAEHKKRRAQ
;
A
#
# COMPACT_ATOMS: atom_id res chain seq x y z
N MET A 1 -20.98 69.81 -20.94
CA MET A 1 -19.98 70.36 -21.87
C MET A 1 -19.50 69.20 -22.73
N MET A 2 -19.57 69.38 -24.05
CA MET A 2 -19.16 68.48 -25.16
C MET A 2 -19.98 67.20 -25.44
N TYR A 3 -20.76 67.32 -26.53
CA TYR A 3 -21.21 66.27 -27.47
C TYR A 3 -19.98 65.69 -28.23
N THR A 4 -19.96 64.57 -28.97
CA THR A 4 -20.86 64.09 -30.04
C THR A 4 -20.29 62.76 -30.62
N ASN A 5 -21.18 61.80 -30.98
CA ASN A 5 -21.28 61.02 -32.25
C ASN A 5 -20.11 60.14 -32.77
N LEU A 6 -20.25 59.07 -33.58
CA LEU A 6 -21.29 58.49 -34.47
C LEU A 6 -20.81 57.08 -34.95
N GLY A 7 -21.71 56.11 -35.15
CA GLY A 7 -21.64 55.16 -36.29
C GLY A 7 -21.51 53.63 -36.02
N PRO A 8 -21.99 52.74 -36.93
CA PRO A 8 -22.79 51.55 -36.53
C PRO A 8 -22.33 50.15 -37.04
N LYS A 9 -22.89 49.12 -36.36
CA LYS A 9 -23.24 47.71 -36.74
C LYS A 9 -22.36 46.86 -37.69
N LYS A 10 -21.97 45.65 -37.23
CA LYS A 10 -21.97 44.33 -37.93
C LYS A 10 -21.85 43.20 -36.87
N LYS A 11 -22.91 42.42 -36.60
CA LYS A 11 -23.32 41.12 -37.18
C LYS A 11 -22.46 39.90 -36.80
N GLU A 12 -23.13 38.97 -36.10
CA GLU A 12 -23.04 37.49 -36.18
C GLU A 12 -21.68 36.80 -36.04
N SER A 13 -21.53 35.97 -35.00
CA SER A 13 -21.26 34.54 -35.19
C SER A 13 -21.46 33.77 -33.88
N GLY A 14 -22.10 32.60 -34.00
CA GLY A 14 -22.62 31.82 -32.88
C GLY A 14 -21.54 31.23 -31.98
N ILE A 15 -21.78 31.31 -30.67
CA ILE A 15 -21.10 30.46 -29.70
C ILE A 15 -21.81 29.11 -29.74
N GLY A 16 -21.22 28.20 -30.52
CA GLY A 16 -21.53 26.78 -30.41
C GLY A 16 -21.20 26.35 -28.99
N THR A 17 -22.22 25.92 -28.25
CA THR A 17 -22.07 25.23 -26.98
C THR A 17 -21.40 23.89 -27.25
N THR A 18 -20.08 23.83 -27.08
CA THR A 18 -19.36 22.57 -26.97
C THR A 18 -19.93 21.85 -25.75
N LYS A 19 -20.81 20.87 -25.99
CA LYS A 19 -21.16 19.86 -24.99
C LYS A 19 -19.87 19.16 -24.59
N GLN A 20 -19.28 19.61 -23.48
CA GLN A 20 -18.24 18.87 -22.80
C GLN A 20 -18.87 17.56 -22.34
N THR A 21 -18.65 16.49 -23.11
CA THR A 21 -18.80 15.13 -22.63
C THR A 21 -17.97 15.03 -21.36
N PRO A 22 -18.54 14.66 -20.20
CA PRO A 22 -17.72 14.45 -19.02
C PRO A 22 -16.75 13.31 -19.35
N LEU A 23 -15.46 13.62 -19.36
CA LEU A 23 -14.41 12.62 -19.24
C LEU A 23 -14.73 11.87 -17.96
N VAL A 24 -15.32 10.68 -18.10
CA VAL A 24 -15.47 9.73 -17.00
C VAL A 24 -14.05 9.49 -16.53
N ALA A 25 -13.68 10.16 -15.44
CA ALA A 25 -12.43 9.89 -14.77
C ALA A 25 -12.44 8.40 -14.47
N LEU A 26 -11.56 7.65 -15.13
CA LEU A 26 -11.23 6.28 -14.76
C LEU A 26 -10.55 6.40 -13.41
N THR A 27 -11.33 6.55 -12.34
CA THR A 27 -10.84 6.39 -10.99
C THR A 27 -10.19 5.02 -10.95
N PRO A 28 -8.90 4.91 -10.59
CA PRO A 28 -8.29 3.61 -10.37
C PRO A 28 -9.22 2.82 -9.45
N LYS A 29 -9.55 1.58 -9.81
CA LYS A 29 -10.34 0.71 -8.94
C LYS A 29 -9.50 0.40 -7.72
N ILE A 30 -9.53 1.28 -6.73
CA ILE A 30 -8.83 1.12 -5.46
C ILE A 30 -9.45 -0.10 -4.78
N ASN A 31 -8.59 -1.01 -4.33
CA ASN A 31 -9.04 -2.17 -3.57
C ASN A 31 -9.69 -1.68 -2.26
N PRO A 32 -10.99 -1.94 -2.01
CA PRO A 32 -11.72 -1.41 -0.86
C PRO A 32 -11.26 -1.97 0.49
N HIS A 33 -10.54 -3.09 0.46
CA HIS A 33 -10.00 -3.76 1.64
C HIS A 33 -8.62 -3.22 2.03
N PHE A 34 -7.93 -2.50 1.14
CA PHE A 34 -6.66 -1.86 1.44
C PHE A 34 -6.87 -0.46 2.02
N ARG A 35 -6.74 -0.32 3.34
CA ARG A 35 -7.11 0.91 4.07
C ARG A 35 -5.91 1.66 4.63
N ASN A 36 -5.30 1.15 5.70
CA ASN A 36 -4.28 1.87 6.47
C ASN A 36 -2.91 1.23 6.32
N ILE A 37 -2.08 1.83 5.48
CA ILE A 37 -0.72 1.35 5.21
C ILE A 37 0.16 1.35 6.47
N SER A 38 -0.03 2.30 7.40
CA SER A 38 0.81 2.43 8.60
C SER A 38 0.45 1.46 9.72
N ARG A 39 -0.55 0.60 9.52
CA ARG A 39 -1.01 -0.39 10.50
C ARG A 39 -1.06 -1.79 9.89
N ALA A 40 -0.14 -2.09 8.97
CA ALA A 40 -0.16 -3.32 8.19
C ALA A 40 -0.37 -4.60 9.03
N PRO A 41 0.30 -4.85 10.17
CA PRO A 41 0.06 -6.07 10.95
C PRO A 41 -1.36 -6.17 11.49
N TYR A 42 -1.93 -5.03 11.90
CA TYR A 42 -3.32 -4.96 12.37
C TYR A 42 -4.32 -5.18 11.23
N GLU A 43 -4.10 -4.56 10.07
CA GLU A 43 -4.96 -4.73 8.90
C GLU A 43 -4.90 -6.17 8.38
N ILE A 44 -3.72 -6.80 8.33
CA ILE A 44 -3.58 -8.23 7.99
C ILE A 44 -4.39 -9.09 8.95
N GLY A 45 -4.21 -8.90 10.27
CA GLY A 45 -4.96 -9.65 11.27
C GLY A 45 -6.47 -9.41 11.22
N PHE A 46 -6.91 -8.24 10.76
CA PHE A 46 -8.33 -7.94 10.54
C PHE A 46 -8.86 -8.66 9.29
N LEU A 47 -8.14 -8.58 8.17
CA LEU A 47 -8.53 -9.19 6.89
C LEU A 47 -8.52 -10.72 6.97
N LEU A 48 -7.56 -11.33 7.66
CA LEU A 48 -7.51 -12.77 7.88
C LEU A 48 -8.74 -13.31 8.64
N LYS A 49 -9.45 -12.50 9.42
CA LYS A 49 -10.71 -12.90 10.06
C LYS A 49 -11.91 -12.89 9.11
N GLY A 50 -11.82 -12.13 8.02
CA GLY A 50 -12.89 -11.97 7.03
C GLY A 50 -12.75 -12.89 5.84
N ILE A 51 -11.54 -13.39 5.58
CA ILE A 51 -11.24 -14.31 4.50
C ILE A 51 -11.51 -15.76 4.95
N ASN A 52 -11.93 -16.63 4.03
CA ASN A 52 -12.19 -18.03 4.35
C ASN A 52 -10.90 -18.75 4.78
N ASP A 53 -10.98 -19.53 5.86
CA ASP A 53 -9.89 -20.35 6.38
C ASP A 53 -9.29 -21.31 5.34
N SER A 54 -10.06 -21.67 4.29
CA SER A 54 -9.62 -22.55 3.20
C SER A 54 -8.93 -21.83 2.04
N VAL A 55 -8.58 -20.55 2.17
CA VAL A 55 -7.87 -19.82 1.11
C VAL A 55 -6.56 -20.54 0.81
N SER A 56 -6.44 -20.98 -0.43
CA SER A 56 -5.22 -21.55 -0.97
C SER A 56 -5.17 -21.34 -2.48
N SER A 57 -3.99 -21.50 -3.07
CA SER A 57 -3.84 -21.50 -4.53
C SER A 57 -4.65 -22.63 -5.20
N TYR A 58 -4.96 -23.71 -4.49
CA TYR A 58 -5.66 -24.88 -5.06
C TYR A 58 -7.18 -24.81 -4.95
N ALA A 59 -7.71 -23.97 -4.07
CA ALA A 59 -9.15 -23.79 -3.90
C ALA A 59 -9.65 -22.58 -4.71
N PRO A 60 -10.84 -22.64 -5.34
CA PRO A 60 -11.50 -21.47 -5.87
C PRO A 60 -11.84 -20.48 -4.73
N ILE A 61 -11.60 -19.19 -4.97
CA ILE A 61 -12.00 -18.10 -4.09
C ILE A 61 -12.99 -17.19 -4.83
N THR A 62 -13.77 -16.42 -4.09
CA THR A 62 -14.69 -15.41 -4.62
C THR A 62 -13.93 -14.15 -5.06
N ASP A 63 -14.60 -13.29 -5.83
CA ASP A 63 -14.02 -11.99 -6.21
C ASP A 63 -13.72 -11.10 -5.01
N ASP A 64 -14.55 -11.14 -3.96
CA ASP A 64 -14.31 -10.36 -2.74
C ASP A 64 -13.10 -10.91 -1.96
N GLU A 65 -13.01 -12.22 -1.78
CA GLU A 65 -11.85 -12.87 -1.17
C GLU A 65 -10.57 -12.61 -1.95
N ALA A 66 -10.62 -12.55 -3.29
CA ALA A 66 -9.47 -12.16 -4.10
C ALA A 66 -9.03 -10.72 -3.83
N LEU A 67 -9.97 -9.79 -3.59
CA LEU A 67 -9.63 -8.43 -3.19
C LEU A 67 -9.07 -8.40 -1.75
N GLN A 68 -9.61 -9.18 -0.83
CA GLN A 68 -9.06 -9.29 0.53
C GLN A 68 -7.64 -9.86 0.52
N ALA A 69 -7.40 -10.93 -0.25
CA ALA A 69 -6.08 -11.54 -0.43
C ALA A 69 -5.08 -10.55 -1.04
N GLU A 70 -5.47 -9.80 -2.07
CA GLU A 70 -4.63 -8.74 -2.66
C GLU A 70 -4.29 -7.65 -1.62
N ALA A 71 -5.24 -7.26 -0.76
CA ALA A 71 -4.98 -6.30 0.30
C ALA A 71 -4.03 -6.85 1.36
N ILE A 72 -4.16 -8.12 1.74
CA ILE A 72 -3.23 -8.79 2.67
C ILE A 72 -1.83 -8.83 2.09
N ALA A 73 -1.67 -9.28 0.84
CA ALA A 73 -0.37 -9.34 0.16
C ALA A 73 0.32 -7.96 0.15
N LYS A 74 -0.43 -6.91 -0.17
CA LYS A 74 0.09 -5.55 -0.20
C LYS A 74 0.47 -5.01 1.20
N HIS A 75 -0.28 -5.37 2.24
CA HIS A 75 0.10 -5.03 3.61
C HIS A 75 1.35 -5.78 4.04
N ALA A 76 1.50 -7.05 3.67
CA ALA A 76 2.69 -7.84 3.98
C ALA A 76 3.94 -7.27 3.31
N GLU A 77 3.85 -6.88 2.03
CA GLU A 77 4.93 -6.17 1.31
C GLU A 77 5.33 -4.87 2.02
N ASN A 78 4.35 -4.04 2.39
CA ASN A 78 4.63 -2.80 3.09
C ASN A 78 5.28 -3.04 4.47
N GLU A 79 4.85 -4.06 5.21
CA GLU A 79 5.44 -4.37 6.51
C GLU A 79 6.90 -4.83 6.37
N LEU A 80 7.21 -5.66 5.38
CA LEU A 80 8.59 -6.04 5.07
C LEU A 80 9.48 -4.83 4.78
N ASP A 81 8.93 -3.83 4.07
CA ASP A 81 9.64 -2.59 3.74
C ASP A 81 9.86 -1.69 4.98
N VAL A 82 8.90 -1.66 5.90
CA VAL A 82 9.03 -0.97 7.20
C VAL A 82 10.07 -1.65 8.08
N ILE A 83 10.00 -2.97 8.22
CA ILE A 83 10.95 -3.73 9.04
C ILE A 83 12.37 -3.59 8.49
N SER A 84 12.54 -3.69 7.17
CA SER A 84 13.87 -3.57 6.54
C SER A 84 14.51 -2.23 6.83
N ARG A 85 13.77 -1.11 6.63
CA ARG A 85 14.26 0.23 6.97
C ARG A 85 14.54 0.40 8.47
N GLY A 86 13.72 -0.22 9.32
CA GLY A 86 13.94 -0.23 10.77
C GLY A 86 15.24 -0.93 11.17
N LEU A 87 15.51 -2.10 10.58
CA LEU A 87 16.75 -2.85 10.80
C LEU A 87 17.99 -2.10 10.30
N GLU A 88 17.90 -1.43 9.15
CA GLU A 88 18.96 -0.55 8.64
C GLU A 88 19.28 0.58 9.62
N ALA A 89 18.26 1.28 10.12
CA ALA A 89 18.42 2.37 11.08
C ALA A 89 19.04 1.88 12.41
N ILE A 90 18.63 0.70 12.90
CA ILE A 90 19.24 0.07 14.09
C ILE A 90 20.72 -0.23 13.82
N GLY A 91 21.05 -0.79 12.66
CA GLY A 91 22.43 -1.09 12.27
C GLY A 91 23.31 0.16 12.21
N GLU A 92 22.78 1.26 11.66
CA GLU A 92 23.46 2.56 11.63
C GLU A 92 23.69 3.09 13.05
N MET A 93 22.66 3.09 13.90
CA MET A 93 22.77 3.53 15.29
C MET A 93 23.83 2.75 16.08
N VAL A 94 23.85 1.41 15.95
CA VAL A 94 24.83 0.55 16.61
C VAL A 94 26.24 0.83 16.08
N SER A 95 26.40 1.05 14.77
CA SER A 95 27.69 1.38 14.16
C SER A 95 28.24 2.72 14.66
N ILE A 96 27.39 3.75 14.76
CA ILE A 96 27.76 5.05 15.32
C ILE A 96 28.16 4.92 16.80
N ALA A 97 27.38 4.16 17.59
CA ALA A 97 27.65 3.94 19.00
C ALA A 97 28.99 3.23 19.21
N ALA A 98 29.32 2.21 18.40
CA ALA A 98 30.56 1.46 18.49
C ALA A 98 31.82 2.31 18.19
N CYS A 99 31.70 3.32 17.32
CA CYS A 99 32.80 4.22 16.96
C CYS A 99 32.96 5.41 17.91
N SER A 100 32.08 5.55 18.90
CA SER A 100 32.06 6.72 19.80
C SER A 100 32.97 6.50 21.02
N LEU A 101 34.00 7.33 21.17
CA LEU A 101 35.03 7.22 22.21
C LEU A 101 34.50 7.25 23.65
N ASN A 102 33.31 7.80 23.88
CA ASN A 102 32.70 7.97 25.20
C ASN A 102 31.43 7.12 25.39
N THR A 103 31.09 6.26 24.43
CA THR A 103 29.86 5.48 24.50
C THR A 103 30.18 4.09 25.03
N THR A 104 29.67 3.79 26.22
CA THR A 104 29.60 2.41 26.71
C THR A 104 28.16 1.94 26.52
N LEU A 105 27.96 0.97 25.63
CA LEU A 105 26.66 0.31 25.52
C LEU A 105 26.51 -0.67 26.68
N GLU A 106 25.48 -0.47 27.49
CA GLU A 106 25.13 -1.42 28.55
C GLU A 106 24.78 -2.78 27.92
N GLY A 107 25.30 -3.87 28.48
CA GLY A 107 25.01 -5.22 27.99
C GLY A 107 23.52 -5.54 27.90
N GLY A 108 22.71 -5.00 28.83
CA GLY A 108 21.24 -5.11 28.78
C GLY A 108 20.63 -4.45 27.53
N THR A 109 21.11 -3.26 27.17
CA THR A 109 20.68 -2.57 25.93
C THR A 109 21.04 -3.38 24.69
N VAL A 110 22.27 -3.91 24.62
CA VAL A 110 22.72 -4.73 23.48
C VAL A 110 21.89 -6.01 23.38
N SER A 111 21.60 -6.66 24.51
CA SER A 111 20.76 -7.86 24.56
C SER A 111 19.35 -7.56 24.05
N ALA A 112 18.73 -6.47 24.49
CA ALA A 112 17.39 -6.06 24.06
C ALA A 112 17.33 -5.76 22.55
N ILE A 113 18.36 -5.10 22.00
CA ILE A 113 18.47 -4.88 20.54
C ILE A 113 18.55 -6.23 19.81
N GLY A 114 19.38 -7.15 20.29
CA GLY A 114 19.50 -8.49 19.71
C GLY A 114 18.18 -9.27 19.74
N GLU A 115 17.43 -9.18 20.83
CA GLU A 115 16.10 -9.78 20.96
C GLU A 115 15.12 -9.20 19.94
N ILE A 116 15.06 -7.87 19.80
CA ILE A 116 14.19 -7.20 18.82
C ILE A 116 14.54 -7.64 17.39
N ILE A 117 15.82 -7.65 17.01
CA ILE A 117 16.25 -8.10 15.68
C ILE A 117 15.79 -9.53 15.41
N ARG A 118 15.91 -10.43 16.39
CA ARG A 118 15.45 -11.81 16.28
C ARG A 118 13.93 -11.88 16.08
N HIS A 119 13.16 -11.10 16.82
CA HIS A 119 11.70 -11.03 16.66
C HIS A 119 11.30 -10.51 15.27
N LEU A 120 11.89 -9.40 14.83
CA LEU A 120 11.64 -8.80 13.50
C LEU A 120 12.00 -9.76 12.36
N THR A 121 13.07 -10.55 12.53
CA THR A 121 13.46 -11.55 11.53
C THR A 121 12.42 -12.65 11.36
N VAL A 122 11.81 -13.10 12.46
CA VAL A 122 10.71 -14.09 12.41
C VAL A 122 9.45 -13.47 11.78
N GLU A 123 9.15 -12.21 12.11
CA GLU A 123 8.03 -11.49 11.52
C GLU A 123 8.20 -11.30 10.00
N CYS A 124 9.41 -11.00 9.52
CA CYS A 124 9.70 -10.98 8.09
C CYS A 124 9.43 -12.32 7.39
N GLN A 125 9.75 -13.44 8.03
CA GLN A 125 9.45 -14.77 7.46
C GLN A 125 7.94 -14.96 7.34
N LEU A 126 7.21 -14.65 8.41
CA LEU A 126 5.75 -14.73 8.42
C LEU A 126 5.10 -13.83 7.35
N MET A 127 5.54 -12.57 7.23
CA MET A 127 5.00 -11.64 6.25
C MET A 127 5.28 -12.11 4.83
N ARG A 128 6.46 -12.67 4.56
CA ARG A 128 6.77 -13.26 3.25
C ARG A 128 5.85 -14.45 2.95
N ASP A 129 5.74 -15.40 3.87
CA ASP A 129 4.93 -16.61 3.68
C ASP A 129 3.44 -16.27 3.43
N ILE A 130 2.89 -15.34 4.22
CA ILE A 130 1.51 -14.86 4.04
C ILE A 130 1.37 -14.11 2.71
N GLY A 131 2.30 -13.21 2.40
CA GLY A 131 2.28 -12.41 1.18
C GLY A 131 2.33 -13.28 -0.08
N ASP A 132 3.22 -14.26 -0.10
CA ASP A 132 3.39 -15.21 -1.21
C ASP A 132 2.12 -16.07 -1.40
N LEU A 133 1.59 -16.64 -0.31
CA LEU A 133 0.34 -17.42 -0.34
C LEU A 133 -0.82 -16.62 -0.94
N MET A 134 -1.01 -15.38 -0.50
CA MET A 134 -2.11 -14.53 -0.98
C MET A 134 -1.91 -14.09 -2.43
N THR A 135 -0.66 -13.81 -2.82
CA THR A 135 -0.31 -13.49 -4.21
C THR A 135 -0.63 -14.66 -5.14
N ASP A 136 -0.27 -15.87 -4.74
CA ASP A 136 -0.55 -17.09 -5.50
C ASP A 136 -2.05 -17.37 -5.62
N ALA A 137 -2.80 -17.20 -4.53
CA ALA A 137 -4.26 -17.36 -4.52
C ALA A 137 -4.94 -16.37 -5.49
N VAL A 138 -4.51 -15.11 -5.50
CA VAL A 138 -5.01 -14.09 -6.43
C VAL A 138 -4.64 -14.41 -7.87
N ALA A 139 -3.41 -14.87 -8.13
CA ALA A 139 -2.95 -15.22 -9.47
C ALA A 139 -3.76 -16.37 -10.06
N GLU A 140 -4.01 -17.42 -9.28
CA GLU A 140 -4.80 -18.56 -9.74
C GLU A 140 -6.29 -18.20 -9.90
N HIS A 141 -6.86 -17.34 -9.04
CA HIS A 141 -8.20 -16.79 -9.25
C HIS A 141 -8.34 -16.07 -10.59
N LYS A 142 -7.40 -15.17 -10.88
CA LYS A 142 -7.37 -14.41 -12.15
C LYS A 142 -7.29 -15.34 -13.37
N LYS A 143 -6.49 -16.40 -13.28
CA LYS A 143 -6.36 -17.41 -14.34
C LYS A 143 -7.66 -18.17 -14.58
N ARG A 144 -8.36 -18.61 -13.52
CA ARG A 144 -9.66 -19.30 -13.62
C ARG A 144 -10.74 -18.41 -14.25
N ARG A 145 -10.75 -17.11 -13.93
CA ARG A 145 -11.69 -16.14 -14.53
C ARG A 145 -11.47 -15.87 -16.02
N ALA A 146 -10.29 -16.16 -16.54
CA ALA A 146 -9.94 -15.93 -17.94
C ALA A 146 -10.27 -17.12 -18.86
N GLN A 147 -10.70 -18.26 -18.29
CA GLN A 147 -11.13 -19.46 -19.00
C GLN A 147 -12.64 -19.42 -19.25
#